data_AF-A0A662U8H9-F1
#
_entry.id   AF-A0A662U8H9-F1
#
_cell.length_a   1.000
_cell.length_b   1.000
_cell.length_c   1.000
_cell.angle_alpha   90.00
_cell.angle_beta   90.00
_cell.angle_gamma   90.00
#
_symmetry.space_group_name_H-M   'P 1'
#
loop_
_entity.id
_entity.type
_entity.pdbx_description
1 polymer ?
#
loop_
_entity_poly.entity_id
_entity_poly.type
_entity_poly.pdbx_seq_one_letter_code
_entity_poly.pdbx_strand_id
1 'polypeptide(L)'
;MGPLKKSIKGVVREVKPEEPDKILYTINELLEDRKLDGRGCVIIDSLNELMFKLDVTQVLEFVKSVRAIISKGRRVAAFLTLHTTTDALAELRAHLEYLVDGLIETRIEPNLQEMGIPLKQLMVKKMRGVPTNPLWIPYVIVSDGIKLVDQSKLAALVKARLKEAISGFQQGAT
;
A
#
# COMPACT_ATOMS: atom_id res chain seq x y z
N MET A 1 -34.12 -13.87 12.11
CA MET A 1 -33.39 -12.60 11.97
C MET A 1 -32.41 -12.53 13.13
N GLY A 2 -31.11 -12.79 12.88
CA GLY A 2 -30.10 -12.86 13.94
C GLY A 2 -29.82 -11.50 14.58
N PRO A 3 -29.36 -11.45 15.84
CA PRO A 3 -29.13 -10.18 16.54
C PRO A 3 -28.10 -9.31 15.81
N LEU A 4 -28.40 -8.02 15.72
CA LEU A 4 -27.49 -6.99 15.21
C LEU A 4 -26.13 -7.11 15.91
N LYS A 5 -25.06 -7.28 15.12
CA LYS A 5 -23.67 -7.36 15.59
C LYS A 5 -23.38 -6.16 16.50
N LYS A 6 -22.85 -6.43 17.70
CA LYS A 6 -22.34 -5.40 18.62
C LYS A 6 -21.34 -4.51 17.88
N SER A 7 -21.46 -3.19 18.03
CA SER A 7 -20.51 -2.24 17.46
C SER A 7 -19.11 -2.52 18.00
N ILE A 8 -18.16 -2.67 17.08
CA ILE A 8 -16.74 -2.82 17.42
C ILE A 8 -16.23 -1.43 17.83
N LYS A 9 -15.52 -1.35 18.96
CA LYS A 9 -14.92 -0.09 19.44
C LYS A 9 -14.03 0.50 18.34
N GLY A 10 -14.35 1.70 17.87
CA GLY A 10 -13.63 2.39 16.79
C GLY A 10 -14.36 2.44 15.44
N VAL A 11 -15.43 1.65 15.26
CA VAL A 11 -16.28 1.75 14.06
C VAL A 11 -17.25 2.92 14.23
N VAL A 12 -17.11 3.94 13.38
CA VAL A 12 -17.98 5.13 13.41
C VAL A 12 -19.20 4.96 12.48
N ARG A 13 -18.98 4.31 11.33
CA ARG A 13 -19.98 4.01 10.30
C ARG A 13 -19.60 2.70 9.61
N GLU A 14 -20.61 1.96 9.16
CA GLU A 14 -20.45 0.76 8.35
C GLU A 14 -21.01 1.02 6.95
N VAL A 15 -20.26 0.61 5.94
CA VAL A 15 -20.58 0.80 4.52
C VAL A 15 -20.27 -0.50 3.78
N LYS A 16 -20.91 -0.69 2.63
CA LYS A 16 -20.71 -1.87 1.79
C LYS A 16 -19.75 -1.56 0.64
N PRO A 17 -18.78 -2.44 0.32
CA PRO A 17 -17.85 -2.26 -0.79
C PRO A 17 -18.52 -2.05 -2.16
N GLU A 18 -19.69 -2.66 -2.37
CA GLU A 18 -20.47 -2.53 -3.60
C GLU A 18 -21.20 -1.17 -3.76
N GLU A 19 -21.14 -0.28 -2.76
CA GLU A 19 -21.78 1.04 -2.76
C GLU A 19 -20.72 2.17 -2.70
N PRO A 20 -19.86 2.34 -3.73
CA PRO A 20 -18.73 3.28 -3.69
C PRO A 20 -19.13 4.72 -3.41
N ASP A 21 -20.28 5.16 -3.92
CA ASP A 21 -20.81 6.51 -3.66
C ASP A 21 -21.14 6.72 -2.18
N LYS A 22 -21.67 5.69 -1.52
CA LYS A 22 -22.00 5.75 -0.09
C LYS A 22 -20.74 5.74 0.77
N ILE A 23 -19.72 4.99 0.37
CA ILE A 23 -18.39 5.04 1.01
C ILE A 23 -17.87 6.48 0.96
N LEU A 24 -17.87 7.08 -0.23
CA LEU A 24 -17.38 8.44 -0.43
C LEU A 24 -18.19 9.49 0.34
N TYR A 25 -19.52 9.40 0.28
CA TYR A 25 -20.42 10.27 1.04
C TYR A 25 -20.16 10.18 2.55
N THR A 26 -20.03 8.95 3.06
CA THR A 26 -19.77 8.70 4.48
C THR A 26 -18.42 9.28 4.91
N ILE A 27 -17.37 9.12 4.11
CA ILE A 27 -16.07 9.74 4.38
C ILE A 27 -16.22 11.27 4.41
N ASN A 28 -16.89 11.85 3.43
CA ASN A 28 -17.07 13.29 3.32
C ASN A 28 -17.85 13.89 4.51
N GLU A 29 -18.95 13.25 4.93
CA GLU A 29 -19.75 13.62 6.11
C GLU A 29 -18.88 13.55 7.38
N LEU A 30 -18.12 12.47 7.56
CA LEU A 30 -17.26 12.30 8.73
C LEU A 30 -16.13 13.34 8.80
N LEU A 31 -15.57 13.75 7.65
CA LEU A 31 -14.57 14.82 7.61
C LEU A 31 -15.18 16.17 8.01
N GLU A 32 -16.41 16.44 7.56
CA GLU A 32 -17.15 17.65 7.88
C GLU A 32 -17.55 17.72 9.36
N ASP A 33 -18.18 16.67 9.88
CA ASP A 33 -18.58 16.53 11.28
C ASP A 33 -17.41 16.72 12.24
N ARG A 34 -16.24 16.20 11.86
CA ARG A 34 -15.01 16.29 12.65
C ARG A 34 -14.16 17.52 12.34
N LYS A 35 -14.63 18.41 11.44
CA LYS A 35 -13.95 19.64 11.02
C LYS A 35 -12.50 19.40 10.60
N LEU A 36 -12.31 18.41 9.74
CA LEU A 36 -11.00 17.97 9.25
C LEU A 36 -10.57 18.64 7.95
N ASP A 37 -11.30 19.64 7.45
CA ASP A 37 -10.91 20.40 6.25
C ASP A 37 -9.50 20.98 6.39
N GLY A 38 -8.64 20.69 5.41
CA GLY A 38 -7.25 21.13 5.37
C GLY A 38 -6.31 20.47 6.39
N ARG A 39 -6.76 19.44 7.12
CA ARG A 39 -5.96 18.77 8.16
C ARG A 39 -6.21 17.25 8.20
N GLY A 40 -5.25 16.52 8.78
CA GLY A 40 -5.34 15.07 8.90
C GLY A 40 -5.21 14.35 7.55
N CYS A 41 -5.66 13.10 7.50
CA CYS A 41 -5.63 12.26 6.30
C CYS A 41 -6.77 11.25 6.27
N VAL A 42 -7.08 10.75 5.09
CA VAL A 42 -7.93 9.58 4.85
C VAL A 42 -7.03 8.43 4.42
N ILE A 43 -7.21 7.26 5.03
CA ILE A 43 -6.52 6.02 4.66
C ILE A 43 -7.57 5.01 4.23
N ILE A 44 -7.48 4.54 2.99
CA ILE A 44 -8.31 3.47 2.44
C ILE A 44 -7.42 2.24 2.31
N ASP A 45 -7.55 1.33 3.26
CA ASP A 45 -6.83 0.06 3.32
C ASP A 45 -7.85 -1.09 3.21
N SER A 46 -8.12 -1.65 2.03
CA SER A 46 -7.43 -1.45 0.73
C SER A 46 -8.41 -1.34 -0.44
N LEU A 47 -7.92 -0.91 -1.61
CA LEU A 47 -8.68 -0.96 -2.86
C LEU A 47 -9.03 -2.39 -3.30
N ASN A 48 -8.32 -3.40 -2.78
CA ASN A 48 -8.59 -4.81 -3.10
C ASN A 48 -10.00 -5.23 -2.68
N GLU A 49 -10.54 -4.67 -1.60
CA GLU A 49 -11.89 -4.98 -1.12
C GLU A 49 -12.97 -4.56 -2.14
N LEU A 50 -12.75 -3.43 -2.83
CA LEU A 50 -13.65 -2.96 -3.88
C LEU A 50 -13.58 -3.87 -5.12
N MET A 51 -12.39 -4.35 -5.47
CA MET A 51 -12.15 -5.22 -6.63
C MET A 51 -12.83 -6.59 -6.52
N PHE A 52 -13.28 -7.02 -5.33
CA PHE A 52 -14.08 -8.24 -5.19
C PHE A 52 -15.52 -8.08 -5.67
N LYS A 53 -16.01 -6.85 -5.80
CA LYS A 53 -17.42 -6.56 -6.11
C LYS A 53 -17.60 -5.65 -7.33
N LEU A 54 -16.59 -4.86 -7.65
CA LEU A 54 -16.61 -3.85 -8.69
C LEU A 54 -15.57 -4.16 -9.76
N ASP A 55 -15.84 -3.73 -10.99
CA ASP A 55 -14.86 -3.80 -12.07
C ASP A 55 -13.78 -2.70 -11.96
N VAL A 56 -12.72 -2.84 -12.75
CA VAL A 56 -11.59 -1.89 -12.78
C VAL A 56 -12.06 -0.45 -13.04
N THR A 57 -13.04 -0.26 -13.94
CA THR A 57 -13.53 1.08 -14.32
C THR A 57 -14.23 1.74 -13.14
N GLN A 58 -15.10 1.00 -12.44
CA GLN A 58 -15.81 1.49 -11.26
C GLN A 58 -14.83 1.87 -10.14
N VAL A 59 -13.78 1.07 -9.91
CA VAL A 59 -12.74 1.40 -8.91
C VAL A 59 -11.94 2.64 -9.33
N LEU A 60 -11.62 2.80 -10.61
CA LEU A 60 -10.95 3.99 -11.12
C LEU A 60 -11.82 5.26 -10.94
N GLU A 61 -13.12 5.18 -11.21
CA GLU A 61 -14.06 6.29 -10.96
C GLU A 61 -14.17 6.62 -9.47
N PHE A 62 -14.18 5.61 -8.60
CA PHE A 62 -14.13 5.82 -7.16
C PHE A 62 -12.87 6.59 -6.74
N VAL A 63 -11.68 6.20 -7.23
CA VAL A 63 -10.42 6.89 -6.92
C VAL A 63 -10.42 8.33 -7.47
N LYS A 64 -10.96 8.57 -8.67
CA LYS A 64 -11.15 9.93 -9.21
C LYS A 64 -12.01 10.78 -8.28
N SER A 65 -13.11 10.23 -7.79
CA SER A 65 -14.04 10.92 -6.91
C SER A 65 -13.43 11.20 -5.53
N VAL A 66 -12.70 10.25 -4.94
CA VAL A 66 -11.90 10.48 -3.72
C VAL A 66 -10.93 11.62 -3.93
N ARG A 67 -10.17 11.62 -5.03
CA ARG A 67 -9.22 12.70 -5.34
C ARG A 67 -9.91 14.05 -5.51
N ALA A 68 -11.05 14.10 -6.20
CA ALA A 68 -11.77 15.35 -6.46
C ALA A 68 -12.39 15.94 -5.18
N ILE A 69 -13.12 15.12 -4.42
CA ILE A 69 -13.88 15.58 -3.25
C ILE A 69 -12.97 15.73 -2.03
N ILE A 70 -12.17 14.71 -1.72
CA ILE A 70 -11.36 14.65 -0.50
C ILE A 70 -10.05 15.43 -0.67
N SER A 71 -9.23 15.04 -1.65
CA SER A 71 -7.90 15.66 -1.80
C SER A 71 -7.96 17.09 -2.27
N LYS A 72 -8.76 17.39 -3.31
CA LYS A 72 -8.86 18.76 -3.86
C LYS A 72 -9.91 19.61 -3.15
N GLY A 73 -11.12 19.09 -2.96
CA GLY A 73 -12.23 19.83 -2.35
C GLY A 73 -11.99 20.14 -0.88
N ARG A 74 -11.65 19.13 -0.08
CA ARG A 74 -11.45 19.26 1.38
C ARG A 74 -10.00 19.60 1.76
N ARG A 75 -9.04 19.52 0.83
CA ARG A 75 -7.59 19.68 1.07
C ARG A 75 -7.04 18.68 2.09
N VAL A 76 -7.54 17.44 2.06
CA VAL A 76 -7.13 16.35 2.96
C VAL A 76 -6.35 15.31 2.18
N ALA A 77 -5.16 14.92 2.64
CA ALA A 77 -4.38 13.88 1.97
C ALA A 77 -5.10 12.53 2.04
N ALA A 78 -5.23 11.86 0.89
CA ALA A 78 -5.80 10.51 0.81
C ALA A 78 -4.71 9.51 0.42
N PHE A 79 -4.56 8.46 1.23
CA PHE A 79 -3.68 7.32 0.99
C PHE A 79 -4.53 6.09 0.71
N LEU A 80 -4.22 5.39 -0.37
CA LEU A 80 -4.92 4.18 -0.77
C LEU A 80 -3.89 3.06 -0.94
N THR A 81 -4.16 1.90 -0.36
CA THR A 81 -3.30 0.71 -0.54
C THR A 81 -3.88 -0.21 -1.61
N LEU A 82 -2.99 -0.89 -2.33
CA LEU A 82 -3.34 -1.86 -3.37
C LEU A 82 -2.30 -2.98 -3.36
N HIS A 83 -2.74 -4.21 -3.10
CA HIS A 83 -1.95 -5.41 -3.38
C HIS A 83 -2.07 -5.75 -4.87
N THR A 84 -0.96 -6.13 -5.49
CA THR A 84 -0.87 -6.38 -6.95
C THR A 84 -0.58 -7.84 -7.25
N THR A 85 -1.19 -8.77 -6.51
CA THR A 85 -0.91 -10.21 -6.57
C THR A 85 -1.59 -10.94 -7.74
N THR A 86 -2.47 -10.27 -8.48
CA THR A 86 -3.15 -10.82 -9.67
C THR A 86 -3.02 -9.88 -10.86
N ASP A 87 -3.22 -10.40 -12.07
CA ASP A 87 -3.10 -9.61 -13.32
C ASP A 87 -4.08 -8.44 -13.36
N ALA A 88 -5.33 -8.65 -12.93
CA ALA A 88 -6.34 -7.57 -12.86
C ALA A 88 -5.91 -6.44 -11.90
N LEU A 89 -5.24 -6.77 -10.80
CA LEU A 89 -4.72 -5.77 -9.86
C LEU A 89 -3.47 -5.06 -10.42
N ALA A 90 -2.68 -5.76 -11.23
CA ALA A 90 -1.56 -5.15 -11.95
C ALA A 90 -2.02 -4.17 -13.04
N GLU A 91 -3.11 -4.50 -13.76
CA GLU A 91 -3.76 -3.60 -14.71
C GLU A 91 -4.31 -2.35 -14.01
N LEU A 92 -5.05 -2.53 -12.91
CA LEU A 92 -5.53 -1.41 -12.09
C LEU A 92 -4.37 -0.51 -11.64
N ARG A 93 -3.26 -1.09 -11.15
CA ARG A 93 -2.05 -0.33 -10.77
C ARG A 93 -1.54 0.51 -11.94
N ALA A 94 -1.45 -0.04 -13.14
CA ALA A 94 -0.97 0.68 -14.32
C ALA A 94 -1.85 1.90 -14.64
N HIS A 95 -3.17 1.78 -14.53
CA HIS A 95 -4.08 2.91 -14.69
C HIS A 95 -3.96 3.94 -13.56
N LEU A 96 -3.87 3.48 -12.32
CA LEU A 96 -3.73 4.35 -11.14
C LEU A 96 -2.45 5.19 -11.20
N GLU A 97 -1.34 4.64 -11.72
CA GLU A 97 -0.07 5.36 -11.84
C GLU A 97 -0.20 6.69 -12.60
N TYR A 98 -1.05 6.76 -13.62
CA TYR A 98 -1.34 8.00 -14.34
C TYR A 98 -2.29 8.92 -13.58
N LEU A 99 -3.26 8.34 -12.87
CA LEU A 99 -4.32 9.06 -12.18
C LEU A 99 -3.86 9.78 -10.89
N VAL A 100 -3.04 9.10 -10.09
CA VAL A 100 -2.65 9.59 -8.75
C VAL A 100 -1.53 10.62 -8.82
N ASP A 101 -1.52 11.52 -7.84
CA ASP A 101 -0.47 12.52 -7.73
C ASP A 101 0.84 11.94 -7.12
N GLY A 102 0.77 10.81 -6.41
CA GLY A 102 1.94 10.11 -5.89
C GLY A 102 1.77 8.60 -5.84
N LEU A 103 2.86 7.86 -6.06
CA LEU A 103 2.91 6.40 -6.06
C LEU A 103 4.12 5.93 -5.24
N ILE A 104 3.83 5.19 -4.17
CA ILE A 104 4.82 4.54 -3.31
C ILE A 104 4.68 3.04 -3.51
N GLU A 105 5.76 2.40 -3.93
CA GLU A 105 5.80 0.96 -4.14
C GLU A 105 6.54 0.29 -2.99
N THR A 106 6.04 -0.86 -2.55
CA THR A 106 6.74 -1.72 -1.61
C THR A 106 6.88 -3.11 -2.20
N ARG A 107 8.00 -3.76 -1.90
CA ARG A 107 8.26 -5.13 -2.34
C ARG A 107 9.20 -5.85 -1.37
N ILE A 108 9.26 -7.16 -1.51
CA ILE A 108 10.41 -7.94 -1.03
C ILE A 108 11.39 -8.02 -2.21
N GLU A 109 12.68 -7.78 -1.97
CA GLU A 109 13.71 -7.83 -3.01
C GLU A 109 13.82 -9.26 -3.56
N PRO A 110 13.50 -9.51 -4.85
CA PRO A 110 13.33 -10.87 -5.36
C PRO A 110 14.61 -11.72 -5.31
N ASN A 111 15.76 -11.14 -5.68
CA ASN A 111 17.01 -11.90 -5.77
C ASN A 111 17.50 -12.36 -4.39
N LEU A 112 17.38 -11.48 -3.38
CA LEU A 112 17.71 -11.80 -2.00
C LEU A 112 16.69 -12.78 -1.40
N GLN A 113 15.43 -12.69 -1.78
CA GLN A 113 14.40 -13.64 -1.35
C GLN A 113 14.72 -15.06 -1.81
N GLU A 114 15.20 -15.24 -3.05
CA GLU A 114 15.66 -16.54 -3.57
C GLU A 114 16.83 -17.12 -2.75
N MET A 115 17.65 -16.26 -2.14
CA MET A 115 18.73 -16.63 -1.22
C MET A 115 18.27 -16.80 0.24
N GLY A 116 16.96 -16.79 0.51
CA GLY A 116 16.40 -16.90 1.86
C GLY A 116 16.54 -15.63 2.71
N ILE A 117 16.75 -14.47 2.08
CA ILE A 117 16.83 -13.15 2.72
C ILE A 117 15.62 -12.30 2.26
N PRO A 118 14.50 -12.28 2.99
CA PRO A 118 13.31 -11.51 2.60
C PRO A 118 13.46 -10.01 2.92
N LEU A 119 14.32 -9.31 2.17
CA LEU A 119 14.59 -7.88 2.38
C LEU A 119 13.40 -7.02 1.89
N LYS A 120 12.71 -6.34 2.80
CA LYS A 120 11.65 -5.38 2.44
C LYS A 120 12.25 -4.08 1.92
N GLN A 121 11.68 -3.56 0.85
CA GLN A 121 12.08 -2.30 0.21
C GLN A 121 10.87 -1.43 -0.09
N LEU A 122 11.06 -0.11 -0.04
CA LEU A 122 10.09 0.90 -0.42
C LEU A 122 10.72 1.85 -1.44
N MET A 123 9.95 2.31 -2.42
CA MET A 123 10.38 3.31 -3.38
C MET A 123 9.27 4.35 -3.60
N VAL A 124 9.63 5.63 -3.54
CA VAL A 124 8.75 6.70 -4.05
C VAL A 124 8.96 6.76 -5.56
N LYS A 125 8.09 6.11 -6.32
CA LYS A 125 8.21 6.02 -7.78
C LYS A 125 7.80 7.34 -8.44
N LYS A 126 6.79 7.99 -7.89
CA LYS A 126 6.21 9.24 -8.41
C LYS A 126 5.75 10.11 -7.25
N MET A 127 6.02 11.40 -7.31
CA MET A 127 5.34 12.41 -6.49
C MET A 127 5.27 13.74 -7.26
N ARG A 128 4.06 14.20 -7.56
CA ARG A 128 3.85 15.44 -8.31
C ARG A 128 4.15 16.65 -7.43
N GLY A 129 4.83 17.64 -8.01
CA GLY A 129 5.09 18.91 -7.34
C GLY A 129 6.31 18.91 -6.41
N VAL A 130 7.04 17.79 -6.29
CA VAL A 130 8.30 17.71 -5.55
C VAL A 130 9.35 16.90 -6.33
N PRO A 131 10.65 17.22 -6.20
CA PRO A 131 11.71 16.37 -6.74
C PRO A 131 11.60 14.94 -6.21
N THR A 132 11.63 13.96 -7.11
CA THR A 132 11.54 12.55 -6.75
C THR A 132 12.76 11.81 -7.32
N ASN A 133 13.45 11.04 -6.48
CA ASN A 133 14.51 10.13 -6.90
C ASN A 133 14.05 8.69 -6.61
N PRO A 134 13.69 7.89 -7.64
CA PRO A 134 13.11 6.57 -7.46
C PRO A 134 14.18 5.54 -7.09
N LEU A 135 14.58 5.53 -5.82
CA LEU A 135 15.50 4.54 -5.24
C LEU A 135 14.74 3.56 -4.34
N TRP A 136 15.13 2.29 -4.40
CA TRP A 136 14.67 1.28 -3.44
C TRP A 136 15.38 1.47 -2.10
N ILE A 137 14.60 1.80 -1.08
CA ILE A 137 15.05 2.05 0.30
C ILE A 137 14.74 0.80 1.13
N PRO A 138 15.77 0.07 1.60
CA PRO A 138 15.56 -1.13 2.40
C PRO A 138 15.15 -0.78 3.84
N TYR A 139 14.18 -1.50 4.39
CA TYR A 139 13.66 -1.27 5.73
C TYR A 139 13.35 -2.57 6.48
N VAL A 140 13.31 -2.47 7.81
CA VAL A 140 12.83 -3.52 8.72
C VAL A 140 11.67 -3.01 9.54
N ILE A 141 10.79 -3.92 9.94
CA ILE A 141 9.71 -3.66 10.90
C ILE A 141 10.13 -4.29 12.21
N VAL A 142 10.29 -3.47 13.23
CA VAL A 142 10.64 -3.86 14.60
C VAL A 142 9.53 -3.40 15.55
N SER A 143 9.61 -3.79 16.83
CA SER A 143 8.55 -3.52 17.81
C SER A 143 8.23 -2.02 18.00
N ASP A 144 9.20 -1.14 17.76
CA ASP A 144 9.04 0.31 17.88
C ASP A 144 8.84 1.02 16.52
N GLY A 145 8.60 0.26 15.44
CA GLY A 145 8.19 0.80 14.14
C GLY A 145 9.08 0.39 12.97
N ILE A 146 9.12 1.25 11.95
CA ILE A 146 9.90 1.04 10.72
C ILE A 146 11.28 1.68 10.87
N LYS A 147 12.34 0.92 10.58
CA LYS A 147 13.73 1.40 10.62
C LYS A 147 14.44 1.10 9.31
N LEU A 148 15.44 1.92 8.96
CA LEU A 148 16.33 1.63 7.86
C LEU A 148 17.16 0.37 8.16
N VAL A 149 17.45 -0.40 7.11
CA VAL A 149 18.34 -1.55 7.22
C VAL A 149 19.78 -1.09 7.44
N ASP A 150 20.46 -1.70 8.40
CA ASP A 150 21.90 -1.57 8.59
C ASP A 150 22.64 -2.23 7.42
N GLN A 151 23.33 -1.42 6.61
CA GLN A 151 23.99 -1.87 5.40
C GLN A 151 25.14 -2.86 5.69
N SER A 152 25.88 -2.66 6.78
CA SER A 152 26.98 -3.54 7.16
C SER A 152 26.47 -4.93 7.57
N LYS A 153 25.37 -4.97 8.32
CA LYS A 153 24.70 -6.24 8.69
C LYS A 153 24.12 -6.96 7.48
N LEU A 154 23.48 -6.22 6.57
CA LEU A 154 22.95 -6.79 5.33
C LEU A 154 24.07 -7.39 4.48
N ALA A 155 25.18 -6.68 4.28
CA ALA A 155 26.33 -7.16 3.53
C ALA A 155 26.93 -8.44 4.15
N ALA A 156 27.05 -8.49 5.48
CA ALA A 156 27.52 -9.68 6.19
C ALA A 156 26.58 -10.88 5.98
N LEU A 157 25.26 -10.67 6.05
CA LEU A 157 24.26 -11.72 5.84
C LEU A 157 24.29 -12.25 4.40
N VAL A 158 24.35 -11.38 3.40
CA VAL A 158 24.45 -11.77 1.99
C VAL A 158 25.73 -12.59 1.76
N LYS A 159 26.87 -12.14 2.29
CA LYS A 159 28.15 -12.88 2.18
C LYS A 159 28.08 -14.26 2.82
N ALA A 160 27.42 -14.39 3.97
CA ALA A 160 27.22 -15.68 4.64
C ALA A 160 26.39 -16.64 3.78
N ARG A 161 25.25 -16.18 3.22
CA ARG A 161 24.38 -16.99 2.34
C ARG A 161 25.06 -17.41 1.04
N LEU A 162 25.84 -16.53 0.43
CA LEU A 162 26.63 -16.88 -0.76
C LEU A 162 27.63 -18.00 -0.47
N LYS A 163 28.31 -17.94 0.68
CA LYS A 163 29.28 -18.97 1.08
C LYS A 163 28.59 -20.33 1.30
N GLU A 164 27.44 -20.34 1.99
CA GLU A 164 26.63 -21.54 2.20
C GLU A 164 26.25 -22.19 0.87
N ALA A 165 25.70 -21.40 -0.07
CA ALA A 165 25.31 -21.88 -1.40
C ALA A 165 26.49 -22.54 -2.14
N ILE A 166 27.64 -21.87 -2.22
CA ILE A 166 28.84 -22.39 -2.90
C ILE A 166 29.33 -23.69 -2.24
N SER A 167 29.36 -23.75 -0.90
CA SER A 167 29.79 -24.95 -0.19
C SER A 167 28.84 -26.14 -0.35
N GLY A 168 27.53 -25.89 -0.46
CA GLY A 168 26.53 -26.92 -0.73
C GLY A 168 26.65 -27.52 -2.13
N PHE A 169 27.01 -26.71 -3.14
CA PHE A 169 27.28 -27.21 -4.50
C PHE A 169 28.50 -28.15 -4.56
N GLN A 170 29.53 -27.92 -3.74
CA GLN A 170 30.73 -28.78 -3.72
C GLN A 170 30.50 -30.15 -3.06
N GLN A 171 29.50 -30.28 -2.19
CA GLN A 171 29.18 -31.55 -1.51
C GLN A 171 28.20 -32.45 -2.31
N GLY A 172 27.50 -31.90 -3.31
CA GLY A 172 26.57 -32.66 -4.17
C GLY A 172 27.17 -33.16 -5.49
N ALA A 173 28.47 -32.92 -5.74
CA ALA A 173 29.17 -33.26 -6.99
C ALA A 173 30.15 -34.45 -6.85
N THR A 174 30.04 -35.22 -5.77
CA THR A 174 30.77 -36.47 -5.50
C THR A 174 29.80 -37.61 -5.31
#